data_AF-A0A7C3WL34-F1
#
_entry.id   AF-A0A7C3WL34-F1
#
_cell.length_a   1.000
_cell.length_b   1.000
_cell.length_c   1.000
_cell.angle_alpha   90.00
_cell.angle_beta   90.00
_cell.angle_gamma   90.00
#
_symmetry.space_group_name_H-M   'P 1'
#
loop_
_entity.id
_entity.type
_entity.pdbx_description
1 polymer ?
#
loop_
_entity_poly.entity_id
_entity_poly.type
_entity_poly.pdbx_seq_one_letter_code
_entity_poly.pdbx_strand_id
1 'polypeptide(L)'
;MTFLWDSDIDLVVAGDFVYLPQLFDPSIARDLEALSPGKLAARPAQTGSDPLVIEARGSYFVRTVSLTSLVEQFASIQPEVWEGLRRALRKEAGNPDDTDPAFLDSKLAVILFQVLPYFLRRSKSFAREALDQEKILQIIRAKVRIPPHQDHRAGPFVDHGELKEAMARWDKLAASPGPPPSGFMPASRLKDWFLQALTAKIAAREKSRLAEVLKEREKWAAVCHRHADVLAYLAEKGALELDDFGFHRLRPNEYRIYKRTGVYALRDYYGRPYIFPDCRVAVNTCGRLMPYVIERYKHPLLHRHSSGQEICLSKNFKTPLSFSAAGVIQALEAGINALYYGYNPRRRNGYHSLDRVQQMRVVDFDDYRVSSDDPRIVSGEVEVKNIFY
;
A
#
# COMPACT_ATOMS: atom_id res chain seq x y z
N MET A 1 30.75 -6.67 -9.44
CA MET A 1 30.66 -8.13 -9.21
C MET A 1 30.93 -8.94 -10.45
N THR A 2 30.56 -8.49 -11.66
CA THR A 2 30.93 -9.13 -12.95
C THR A 2 32.43 -9.44 -13.05
N PHE A 3 33.27 -8.54 -12.51
CA PHE A 3 34.73 -8.70 -12.48
C PHE A 3 35.25 -9.93 -11.73
N LEU A 4 34.58 -10.45 -10.69
CA LEU A 4 35.07 -11.62 -9.94
C LEU A 4 34.74 -12.95 -10.64
N TRP A 5 33.68 -12.97 -11.45
CA TRP A 5 33.16 -14.19 -12.06
C TRP A 5 33.76 -14.49 -13.43
N ASP A 6 34.30 -13.47 -14.09
CA ASP A 6 34.86 -13.56 -15.45
C ASP A 6 36.41 -13.47 -15.44
N SER A 7 37.04 -13.59 -14.26
CA SER A 7 38.49 -13.56 -14.08
C SER A 7 39.07 -14.95 -13.83
N ASP A 8 40.21 -15.27 -14.43
CA ASP A 8 41.02 -16.49 -14.19
C ASP A 8 41.74 -16.49 -12.83
N ILE A 9 41.15 -15.86 -11.81
CA ILE A 9 41.75 -15.75 -10.48
C ILE A 9 41.47 -17.03 -9.69
N ASP A 10 42.51 -17.61 -9.10
CA ASP A 10 42.36 -18.74 -8.16
C ASP A 10 41.53 -18.31 -6.94
N LEU A 11 40.38 -18.95 -6.71
CA LEU A 11 39.52 -18.69 -5.56
C LEU A 11 39.57 -19.88 -4.59
N VAL A 12 39.60 -19.58 -3.29
CA VAL A 12 39.44 -20.60 -2.25
C VAL A 12 38.19 -20.28 -1.45
N VAL A 13 37.33 -21.28 -1.26
CA VAL A 13 36.14 -21.16 -0.41
C VAL A 13 36.35 -22.00 0.84
N ALA A 14 36.17 -21.39 2.00
CA ALA A 14 36.20 -22.09 3.29
C ALA A 14 35.10 -21.56 4.19
N GLY A 15 34.26 -22.47 4.71
CA GLY A 15 33.06 -22.09 5.46
C GLY A 15 32.11 -21.27 4.58
N ASP A 16 31.71 -20.09 5.05
CA ASP A 16 30.84 -19.16 4.33
C ASP A 16 31.62 -18.08 3.54
N PHE A 17 32.95 -18.13 3.49
CA PHE A 17 33.74 -17.03 2.94
C PHE A 17 34.49 -17.38 1.65
N VAL A 18 34.55 -16.38 0.76
CA VAL A 18 35.48 -16.37 -0.38
C VAL A 18 36.80 -15.78 0.08
N TYR A 19 37.88 -16.50 -0.22
CA TYR A 19 39.24 -16.07 0.00
C TYR A 19 39.92 -15.78 -1.34
N LEU A 20 40.47 -14.59 -1.47
CA LEU A 20 41.19 -14.13 -2.66
C LEU A 20 42.69 -14.24 -2.43
N PRO A 21 43.47 -14.53 -3.49
CA PRO A 21 44.91 -14.51 -3.40
C PRO A 21 45.32 -13.10 -3.01
N GLN A 22 46.27 -13.01 -2.09
CA GLN A 22 46.81 -11.74 -1.66
C GLN A 22 47.26 -10.95 -2.90
N LEU A 23 46.57 -9.85 -3.21
CA LEU A 23 47.06 -8.89 -4.20
C LEU A 23 48.46 -8.47 -3.73
N PHE A 24 49.43 -8.56 -4.64
CA PHE A 24 50.87 -8.36 -4.40
C PHE A 24 51.21 -6.96 -3.84
N ASP A 25 50.81 -6.69 -2.60
CA ASP A 25 51.31 -5.58 -1.80
C ASP A 25 52.50 -6.11 -0.98
N PRO A 26 53.73 -5.66 -1.27
CA PRO A 26 54.94 -6.09 -0.57
C PRO A 26 54.93 -5.76 0.93
N SER A 27 54.05 -4.87 1.39
CA SER A 27 53.89 -4.57 2.82
C SER A 27 53.09 -5.66 3.53
N ILE A 28 51.97 -6.10 2.96
CA ILE A 28 51.12 -7.15 3.53
C ILE A 28 51.83 -8.51 3.49
N ALA A 29 52.65 -8.77 2.47
CA ALA A 29 53.46 -10.00 2.40
C ALA A 29 54.49 -10.08 3.54
N ARG A 30 55.16 -8.95 3.84
CA ARG A 30 56.10 -8.84 4.96
C ARG A 30 55.42 -9.01 6.32
N ASP A 31 54.20 -8.48 6.47
CA ASP A 31 53.42 -8.63 7.69
C ASP A 31 52.96 -10.09 7.93
N LEU A 32 52.71 -10.84 6.86
CA LEU A 32 52.36 -12.27 6.93
C LEU A 32 53.58 -13.17 7.16
N GLU A 33 54.73 -12.87 6.55
CA GLU A 33 56.00 -13.58 6.79
C GLU A 33 56.52 -13.40 8.23
N ALA A 34 56.22 -12.26 8.86
CA ALA A 34 56.54 -12.00 10.26
C ALA A 34 55.69 -12.83 11.25
N LEU A 35 54.59 -13.43 10.79
CA LEU A 35 53.74 -14.33 11.58
C LEU A 35 54.23 -15.78 11.38
N SER A 36 54.85 -16.36 12.42
CA SER A 36 55.35 -17.73 12.37
C SER A 36 54.26 -18.74 11.93
N PRO A 37 54.59 -19.88 11.28
CA PRO A 37 53.63 -20.87 10.80
C PRO A 37 52.64 -21.35 11.90
N GLY A 38 53.12 -21.40 13.15
CA GLY A 38 52.30 -21.76 14.31
C GLY A 38 51.35 -20.67 14.83
N LYS A 39 51.46 -19.41 14.39
CA LYS A 39 50.56 -18.29 14.79
C LYS A 39 49.50 -17.97 13.75
N LEU A 40 49.70 -18.34 12.48
CA LEU A 40 48.67 -18.27 11.43
C LEU A 40 47.56 -19.33 11.63
N ALA A 41 47.93 -20.51 12.16
CA ALA A 41 46.97 -21.54 12.58
C ALA A 41 46.42 -21.34 14.02
N ALA A 42 47.03 -20.48 14.84
CA ALA A 42 46.73 -20.33 16.27
C ALA A 42 46.15 -18.96 16.66
N ARG A 43 45.17 -18.47 15.89
CA ARG A 43 44.12 -17.64 16.47
C ARG A 43 42.69 -18.18 16.24
N PRO A 44 42.39 -19.46 16.52
CA PRO A 44 41.04 -19.91 16.86
C PRO A 44 40.98 -20.09 18.38
N ALA A 45 40.82 -19.01 19.14
CA ALA A 45 40.59 -19.14 20.57
C ALA A 45 39.86 -17.91 21.12
N GLN A 46 38.62 -17.72 20.67
CA GLN A 46 37.46 -17.26 21.44
C GLN A 46 36.38 -16.86 20.44
N THR A 47 35.28 -17.62 20.40
CA THR A 47 34.18 -17.61 19.42
C THR A 47 34.50 -18.32 18.09
N GLY A 48 33.65 -19.28 17.69
CA GLY A 48 33.80 -20.14 16.51
C GLY A 48 33.71 -19.39 15.18
N SER A 49 34.69 -18.53 14.92
CA SER A 49 34.78 -17.62 13.76
C SER A 49 35.78 -18.14 12.74
N ASP A 50 35.42 -18.07 11.46
CA ASP A 50 36.24 -18.52 10.33
C ASP A 50 37.58 -17.75 10.22
N PRO A 51 38.69 -18.42 9.85
CA PRO A 51 40.04 -17.83 9.87
C PRO A 51 40.18 -16.64 8.91
N LEU A 52 40.94 -15.61 9.29
CA LEU A 52 41.15 -14.41 8.45
C LEU A 52 42.03 -14.68 7.23
N VAL A 53 42.98 -15.61 7.35
CA VAL A 53 43.93 -15.99 6.30
C VAL A 53 44.02 -17.51 6.26
N ILE A 54 44.06 -18.08 5.07
CA ILE A 54 44.27 -19.51 4.85
C ILE A 54 45.45 -19.73 3.92
N GLU A 55 46.25 -20.75 4.21
CA GLU A 55 47.32 -21.21 3.33
C GLU A 55 46.81 -22.35 2.47
N ALA A 56 46.97 -22.22 1.15
CA ALA A 56 46.46 -23.19 0.21
C ALA A 56 47.41 -23.26 -1.00
N ARG A 57 47.89 -24.47 -1.36
CA ARG A 57 48.89 -24.68 -2.43
C ARG A 57 50.15 -23.80 -2.32
N GLY A 58 50.60 -23.50 -1.10
CA GLY A 58 51.81 -22.68 -0.86
C GLY A 58 51.62 -21.18 -1.11
N SER A 59 50.38 -20.69 -1.19
CA SER A 59 50.03 -19.27 -1.27
C SER A 59 49.06 -18.88 -0.16
N TYR A 60 49.11 -17.62 0.27
CA TYR A 60 48.20 -17.07 1.27
C TYR A 60 46.97 -16.43 0.62
N PHE A 61 45.80 -16.78 1.14
CA PHE A 61 44.52 -16.23 0.72
C PHE A 61 43.85 -15.51 1.88
N VAL A 62 43.28 -14.34 1.61
CA VAL A 62 42.67 -13.47 2.62
C VAL A 62 41.15 -13.55 2.54
N ARG A 63 40.49 -13.66 3.70
CA ARG A 63 39.02 -13.68 3.81
C ARG A 63 38.43 -12.37 3.30
N THR A 64 37.48 -12.44 2.37
CA THR A 64 36.89 -11.23 1.75
C THR A 64 35.41 -11.08 2.03
N VAL A 65 34.58 -11.86 1.35
CA VAL A 65 33.11 -11.70 1.34
C VAL A 65 32.46 -12.96 1.89
N SER A 66 31.48 -12.77 2.77
CA SER A 66 30.56 -13.83 3.20
C SER A 66 29.54 -14.08 2.08
N LEU A 67 29.46 -15.33 1.63
CA LEU A 67 28.56 -15.79 0.57
C LEU A 67 27.10 -15.66 1.01
N THR A 68 26.78 -16.04 2.25
CA THR A 68 25.44 -15.88 2.81
C THR A 68 25.04 -14.41 2.87
N SER A 69 25.91 -13.53 3.39
CA SER A 69 25.65 -12.08 3.43
C SER A 69 25.46 -11.50 2.03
N LEU A 70 26.23 -11.99 1.05
CA LEU A 70 26.13 -11.57 -0.34
C LEU A 70 24.77 -11.92 -0.93
N VAL A 71 24.30 -13.15 -0.74
CA VAL A 71 22.96 -13.61 -1.15
C VAL A 71 21.87 -12.82 -0.41
N GLU A 72 22.09 -12.54 0.88
CA GLU A 72 21.16 -11.77 1.73
C GLU A 72 20.96 -10.34 1.23
N GLN A 73 22.04 -9.66 0.88
CA GLN A 73 22.03 -8.25 0.52
C GLN A 73 22.03 -8.00 -1.00
N PHE A 74 22.04 -9.04 -1.83
CA PHE A 74 22.16 -8.89 -3.29
C PHE A 74 21.13 -7.94 -3.91
N ALA A 75 19.87 -8.00 -3.44
CA ALA A 75 18.81 -7.11 -3.91
C ALA A 75 19.11 -5.62 -3.68
N SER A 76 19.86 -5.29 -2.63
CA SER A 76 20.30 -3.92 -2.32
C SER A 76 21.56 -3.53 -3.10
N ILE A 77 22.46 -4.49 -3.35
CA ILE A 77 23.75 -4.25 -4.03
C ILE A 77 23.57 -4.16 -5.55
N GLN A 78 22.68 -4.97 -6.14
CA GLN A 78 22.41 -5.06 -7.57
C GLN A 78 20.90 -5.17 -7.85
N PRO A 79 20.12 -4.09 -7.63
CA PRO A 79 18.66 -4.13 -7.74
C PRO A 79 18.16 -4.48 -9.15
N GLU A 80 18.84 -4.00 -10.20
CA GLU A 80 18.45 -4.24 -11.59
C GLU A 80 18.63 -5.71 -11.99
N VAL A 81 19.76 -6.32 -11.59
CA VAL A 81 20.05 -7.74 -11.86
C VAL A 81 19.08 -8.63 -11.08
N TRP A 82 18.80 -8.29 -9.82
CA TRP A 82 17.81 -8.98 -9.00
C TRP A 82 16.42 -8.98 -9.64
N GLU A 83 15.93 -7.82 -10.09
CA GLU A 83 14.63 -7.72 -10.77
C GLU A 83 14.63 -8.38 -12.16
N GLY A 84 15.77 -8.43 -12.84
CA GLY A 84 15.96 -9.22 -14.06
C GLY A 84 15.75 -10.73 -13.81
N LEU A 85 16.48 -11.27 -12.82
CA LEU A 85 16.37 -12.68 -12.42
C LEU A 85 14.96 -13.03 -11.93
N ARG A 86 14.37 -12.17 -11.10
CA ARG A 86 13.01 -12.35 -10.60
C ARG A 86 11.98 -12.43 -11.73
N ARG A 87 12.08 -11.54 -12.74
CA ARG A 87 11.21 -11.57 -13.91
C ARG A 87 11.40 -12.83 -14.76
N ALA A 88 12.64 -13.29 -14.95
CA ALA A 88 12.93 -14.51 -15.68
C ALA A 88 12.32 -15.74 -15.00
N LEU A 89 12.54 -15.89 -13.69
CA LEU A 89 11.99 -17.00 -12.90
C LEU A 89 10.46 -17.00 -12.87
N ARG A 90 9.83 -15.82 -12.85
CA ARG A 90 8.37 -15.70 -12.93
C ARG A 90 7.81 -16.20 -14.26
N LYS A 91 8.50 -15.89 -15.37
CA LYS A 91 8.14 -16.43 -16.69
C LYS A 91 8.27 -17.94 -16.74
N GLU A 92 9.36 -18.49 -16.19
CA GLU A 92 9.60 -19.93 -16.10
C GLU A 92 8.55 -20.65 -15.24
N ALA A 93 8.14 -20.04 -14.12
CA ALA A 93 7.07 -20.54 -13.28
C ALA A 93 5.68 -20.40 -13.92
N GLY A 94 5.55 -19.80 -15.12
CA GLY A 94 4.29 -19.61 -15.82
C GLY A 94 3.38 -18.56 -15.18
N ASN A 95 3.96 -17.57 -14.50
CA ASN A 95 3.25 -16.47 -13.84
C ASN A 95 3.72 -15.12 -14.42
N PRO A 96 3.30 -14.77 -15.65
CA PRO A 96 3.96 -13.75 -16.46
C PRO A 96 3.75 -12.30 -15.97
N ASP A 97 2.77 -12.04 -15.11
CA ASP A 97 2.41 -10.67 -14.73
C ASP A 97 2.43 -10.43 -13.21
N ASP A 98 2.79 -9.20 -12.83
CA ASP A 98 2.57 -8.63 -11.48
C ASP A 98 1.07 -8.48 -11.14
N THR A 99 0.18 -8.87 -12.07
CA THR A 99 -1.26 -8.84 -11.92
C THR A 99 -1.79 -10.12 -11.29
N ASP A 100 -1.29 -10.44 -10.10
CA ASP A 100 -2.18 -11.01 -9.11
C ASP A 100 -2.51 -9.84 -8.16
N PRO A 101 -3.31 -8.84 -8.62
CA PRO A 101 -3.69 -7.75 -7.74
C PRO A 101 -4.34 -8.41 -6.54
N ALA A 102 -3.90 -8.03 -5.33
CA ALA A 102 -4.53 -8.47 -4.10
C ALA A 102 -6.04 -8.37 -4.30
N PHE A 103 -6.64 -9.55 -4.39
CA PHE A 103 -7.98 -9.76 -4.91
C PHE A 103 -9.02 -8.93 -4.17
N LEU A 104 -8.81 -8.75 -2.87
CA LEU A 104 -9.35 -7.67 -2.10
C LEU A 104 -8.18 -7.04 -1.34
N ASP A 105 -7.62 -5.94 -1.84
CA ASP A 105 -6.54 -5.29 -1.10
C ASP A 105 -7.02 -4.86 0.30
N SER A 106 -6.09 -4.82 1.24
CA SER A 106 -6.40 -4.56 2.66
C SER A 106 -7.12 -3.23 2.87
N LYS A 107 -6.91 -2.23 2.02
CA LYS A 107 -7.63 -0.95 2.11
C LYS A 107 -9.06 -1.08 1.61
N LEU A 108 -9.31 -1.79 0.51
CA LEU A 108 -10.66 -2.06 0.02
C LEU A 108 -11.48 -2.79 1.08
N ALA A 109 -10.89 -3.77 1.77
CA ALA A 109 -11.55 -4.45 2.89
C ALA A 109 -11.95 -3.48 4.01
N VAL A 110 -11.04 -2.59 4.42
CA VAL A 110 -11.32 -1.56 5.44
C VAL A 110 -12.41 -0.60 4.97
N ILE A 111 -12.38 -0.18 3.71
CA ILE A 111 -13.39 0.70 3.12
C ILE A 111 -14.77 0.03 3.19
N LEU A 112 -14.89 -1.21 2.73
CA LEU A 112 -16.16 -1.93 2.66
C LEU A 112 -16.72 -2.29 4.04
N PHE A 113 -15.88 -2.76 4.95
CA PHE A 113 -16.35 -3.38 6.20
C PHE A 113 -16.21 -2.50 7.44
N GLN A 114 -15.51 -1.36 7.36
CA GLN A 114 -15.33 -0.45 8.50
C GLN A 114 -15.76 0.98 8.19
N VAL A 115 -15.48 1.50 6.99
CA VAL A 115 -15.84 2.88 6.63
C VAL A 115 -17.26 2.97 6.10
N LEU A 116 -17.63 2.19 5.09
CA LEU A 116 -18.96 2.19 4.48
C LEU A 116 -20.09 2.03 5.52
N PRO A 117 -20.03 1.09 6.49
CA PRO A 117 -21.11 0.88 7.46
C PRO A 117 -21.38 2.09 8.36
N TYR A 118 -20.40 2.99 8.51
CA TYR A 118 -20.56 4.24 9.23
C TYR A 118 -21.48 5.23 8.49
N PHE A 119 -21.39 5.26 7.16
CA PHE A 119 -22.08 6.24 6.32
C PHE A 119 -23.39 5.74 5.70
N LEU A 120 -23.72 4.46 5.84
CA LEU A 120 -25.00 3.92 5.39
C LEU A 120 -26.15 4.54 6.21
N ARG A 121 -27.16 5.08 5.52
CA ARG A 121 -28.37 5.62 6.15
C ARG A 121 -29.12 4.48 6.83
N ARG A 122 -29.02 4.39 8.16
CA ARG A 122 -29.84 3.47 8.96
C ARG A 122 -31.27 3.98 8.94
N SER A 123 -32.21 3.22 8.40
CA SER A 123 -33.63 3.53 8.61
C SER A 123 -33.89 3.55 10.13
N LYS A 124 -34.67 4.51 10.61
CA LYS A 124 -34.95 4.77 12.04
C LYS A 124 -35.44 3.53 12.83
N SER A 125 -35.80 2.44 12.15
CA SER A 125 -36.26 1.16 12.70
C SER A 125 -35.17 0.15 13.06
N PHE A 126 -33.93 0.29 12.57
CA PHE A 126 -32.84 -0.61 12.95
C PHE A 126 -32.09 -0.05 14.16
N ALA A 127 -32.47 -0.54 15.34
CA ALA A 127 -31.65 -0.44 16.54
C ALA A 127 -30.21 -0.92 16.25
N ARG A 128 -29.27 -0.47 17.09
CA ARG A 128 -27.80 -0.58 17.07
C ARG A 128 -27.20 -2.00 16.88
N GLU A 129 -27.67 -2.79 15.91
CA GLU A 129 -26.98 -4.03 15.53
C GLU A 129 -25.73 -3.66 14.73
N ALA A 130 -24.59 -4.25 15.11
CA ALA A 130 -23.39 -4.17 14.29
C ALA A 130 -23.69 -4.85 12.95
N LEU A 131 -23.49 -4.13 11.84
CA LEU A 131 -23.58 -4.74 10.52
C LEU A 131 -22.40 -5.70 10.38
N ASP A 132 -22.70 -6.99 10.35
CA ASP A 132 -21.72 -8.00 10.00
C ASP A 132 -21.33 -7.89 8.51
N GLN A 133 -20.24 -8.57 8.14
CA GLN A 133 -19.70 -8.52 6.79
C GLN A 133 -20.69 -9.08 5.76
N GLU A 134 -21.50 -10.06 6.12
CA GLU A 134 -22.50 -10.69 5.24
C GLU A 134 -23.65 -9.72 4.92
N LYS A 135 -24.22 -9.07 5.93
CA LYS A 135 -25.27 -8.05 5.80
C LYS A 135 -24.81 -6.89 4.91
N ILE A 136 -23.56 -6.45 5.04
CA ILE A 136 -23.00 -5.39 4.18
C ILE A 136 -23.01 -5.84 2.71
N LEU A 137 -22.57 -7.06 2.43
CA LEU A 137 -22.57 -7.59 1.06
C LEU A 137 -23.97 -7.83 0.52
N GLN A 138 -24.93 -8.23 1.37
CA GLN A 138 -26.35 -8.32 1.00
C GLN A 138 -26.92 -6.96 0.61
N ILE A 139 -26.63 -5.91 1.39
CA ILE A 139 -27.06 -4.53 1.08
C ILE A 139 -26.46 -4.08 -0.25
N ILE A 140 -25.18 -4.35 -0.48
CA ILE A 140 -24.52 -4.02 -1.75
C ILE A 140 -25.19 -4.77 -2.90
N ARG A 141 -25.42 -6.08 -2.77
CA ARG A 141 -26.07 -6.90 -3.80
C ARG A 141 -27.49 -6.44 -4.13
N ALA A 142 -28.25 -6.02 -3.11
CA ALA A 142 -29.61 -5.53 -3.29
C ALA A 142 -29.67 -4.18 -4.02
N LYS A 143 -28.67 -3.32 -3.81
CA LYS A 143 -28.65 -1.95 -4.35
C LYS A 143 -27.80 -1.77 -5.61
N VAL A 144 -26.87 -2.69 -5.89
CA VAL A 144 -25.98 -2.64 -7.04
C VAL A 144 -26.38 -3.72 -8.03
N ARG A 145 -26.64 -3.33 -9.29
CA ARG A 145 -26.86 -4.28 -10.38
C ARG A 145 -25.55 -4.97 -10.74
N ILE A 146 -25.37 -6.20 -10.28
CA ILE A 146 -24.24 -7.06 -10.64
C ILE A 146 -24.65 -7.94 -11.83
N PRO A 147 -23.92 -7.92 -12.96
CA PRO A 147 -24.23 -8.77 -14.11
C PRO A 147 -24.12 -10.26 -13.75
N PRO A 148 -25.05 -11.11 -14.21
CA PRO A 148 -25.09 -12.54 -13.86
C PRO A 148 -23.90 -13.35 -14.41
N HIS A 149 -23.18 -12.85 -15.42
CA HIS A 149 -22.03 -13.56 -16.01
C HIS A 149 -20.71 -13.43 -15.22
N GLN A 150 -20.75 -12.91 -13.99
CA GLN A 150 -19.56 -12.86 -13.13
C GLN A 150 -19.32 -14.13 -12.30
N ASP A 151 -20.22 -15.11 -12.33
CA ASP A 151 -20.06 -16.37 -11.59
C ASP A 151 -18.79 -17.15 -12.01
N HIS A 152 -18.36 -17.06 -13.27
CA HIS A 152 -17.10 -17.65 -13.73
C HIS A 152 -15.85 -16.96 -13.15
N ARG A 153 -16.00 -15.72 -12.66
CA ARG A 153 -14.93 -14.90 -12.06
C ARG A 153 -14.94 -14.95 -10.54
N ALA A 154 -15.94 -15.57 -9.94
CA ALA A 154 -15.89 -16.04 -8.56
C ALA A 154 -15.03 -17.32 -8.42
N GLY A 155 -14.66 -17.97 -9.53
CA GLY A 155 -13.77 -19.13 -9.56
C GLY A 155 -12.55 -18.98 -8.66
N PRO A 156 -11.76 -17.89 -8.75
CA PRO A 156 -10.62 -17.64 -7.86
C PRO A 156 -10.94 -17.37 -6.37
N PHE A 157 -12.21 -17.09 -6.00
CA PHE A 157 -12.66 -16.96 -4.59
C PHE A 157 -12.82 -18.34 -3.95
N VAL A 158 -13.19 -19.34 -4.75
CA VAL A 158 -13.63 -20.66 -4.28
C VAL A 158 -12.61 -21.74 -4.62
N ASP A 159 -11.98 -21.63 -5.78
CA ASP A 159 -10.94 -22.51 -6.28
C ASP A 159 -9.56 -21.87 -6.07
N HIS A 160 -8.74 -22.55 -5.28
CA HIS A 160 -7.35 -22.17 -5.00
C HIS A 160 -6.35 -23.04 -5.77
N GLY A 161 -6.81 -23.86 -6.72
CA GLY A 161 -6.02 -24.81 -7.50
C GLY A 161 -4.84 -24.14 -8.20
N GLU A 162 -5.08 -23.11 -9.01
CA GLU A 162 -4.02 -22.40 -9.74
C GLU A 162 -2.96 -21.78 -8.81
N LEU A 163 -3.39 -21.27 -7.65
CA LEU A 163 -2.51 -20.66 -6.66
C LEU A 163 -1.66 -21.72 -5.94
N LYS A 164 -2.26 -22.87 -5.58
CA LYS A 164 -1.57 -24.02 -4.99
C LYS A 164 -0.59 -24.66 -5.99
N GLU A 165 -0.96 -24.74 -7.26
CA GLU A 165 -0.08 -25.22 -8.34
C GLU A 165 1.07 -24.24 -8.60
N ALA A 166 0.82 -22.93 -8.58
CA ALA A 166 1.86 -21.91 -8.64
C ALA A 166 2.84 -22.04 -7.46
N MET A 167 2.34 -22.20 -6.23
CA MET A 167 3.18 -22.45 -5.06
C MET A 167 4.01 -23.74 -5.19
N ALA A 168 3.42 -24.83 -5.70
CA ALA A 168 4.13 -26.08 -5.93
C ALA A 168 5.24 -25.94 -6.99
N ARG A 169 5.03 -25.09 -8.02
CA ARG A 169 6.08 -24.74 -8.99
C ARG A 169 7.22 -23.96 -8.34
N TRP A 170 6.91 -22.99 -7.49
CA TRP A 170 7.93 -22.27 -6.72
C TRP A 170 8.66 -23.15 -5.71
N ASP A 171 8.00 -24.16 -5.12
CA ASP A 171 8.64 -25.12 -4.22
C ASP A 171 9.74 -25.94 -4.88
N LYS A 172 9.57 -26.30 -6.16
CA LYS A 172 10.61 -26.97 -6.95
C LYS A 172 11.84 -26.08 -7.16
N LEU A 173 11.64 -24.76 -7.28
CA LEU A 173 12.71 -23.77 -7.47
C LEU A 173 13.32 -23.29 -6.15
N ALA A 174 12.62 -23.45 -5.03
CA ALA A 174 13.05 -23.03 -3.70
C ALA A 174 14.02 -24.02 -3.02
N ALA A 175 14.38 -25.11 -3.69
CA ALA A 175 15.38 -26.06 -3.20
C ALA A 175 16.70 -25.31 -2.96
N SER A 176 17.07 -25.13 -1.69
CA SER A 176 18.33 -24.51 -1.34
C SER A 176 19.46 -25.32 -1.95
N PRO A 177 20.45 -24.69 -2.60
CA PRO A 177 21.69 -25.40 -2.85
C PRO A 177 22.25 -25.86 -1.50
N GLY A 178 22.98 -26.97 -1.53
CA GLY A 178 23.77 -27.39 -0.37
C GLY A 178 24.77 -26.30 0.06
N PRO A 179 25.55 -26.55 1.12
CA PRO A 179 26.59 -25.61 1.56
C PRO A 179 27.50 -25.23 0.38
N PRO A 180 28.05 -23.99 0.38
CA PRO A 180 28.96 -23.58 -0.67
C PRO A 180 30.08 -24.62 -0.78
N PRO A 181 30.47 -25.00 -2.01
CA PRO A 181 31.50 -26.00 -2.17
C PRO A 181 32.80 -25.48 -1.51
N SER A 182 33.52 -26.36 -0.83
CA SER A 182 34.75 -25.99 -0.11
C SER A 182 35.99 -26.31 -0.94
N GLY A 183 37.06 -25.54 -0.72
CA GLY A 183 38.37 -25.73 -1.34
C GLY A 183 38.60 -24.87 -2.58
N PHE A 184 39.67 -25.19 -3.32
CA PHE A 184 40.00 -24.53 -4.58
C PHE A 184 38.96 -24.83 -5.64
N MET A 185 38.45 -23.79 -6.29
CA MET A 185 37.53 -23.99 -7.41
C MET A 185 37.55 -22.90 -8.46
N PRO A 186 37.14 -23.25 -9.69
CA PRO A 186 36.87 -22.27 -10.72
C PRO A 186 35.78 -21.29 -10.28
N ALA A 187 35.94 -20.02 -10.66
CA ALA A 187 34.92 -18.99 -10.45
C ALA A 187 33.56 -19.36 -11.04
N SER A 188 33.54 -20.11 -12.15
CA SER A 188 32.30 -20.63 -12.77
C SER A 188 31.49 -21.53 -11.83
N ARG A 189 32.14 -22.42 -11.08
CA ARG A 189 31.45 -23.33 -10.14
C ARG A 189 30.86 -22.58 -8.95
N LEU A 190 31.56 -21.57 -8.46
CA LEU A 190 31.05 -20.70 -7.40
C LEU A 190 29.91 -19.81 -7.92
N LYS A 191 29.99 -19.36 -9.18
CA LYS A 191 28.93 -18.60 -9.87
C LYS A 191 27.66 -19.41 -9.97
N ASP A 192 27.77 -20.68 -10.37
CA ASP A 192 26.62 -21.59 -10.48
C ASP A 192 25.96 -21.81 -9.12
N TRP A 193 26.75 -22.06 -8.07
CA TRP A 193 26.23 -22.16 -6.70
C TRP A 193 25.53 -20.86 -6.27
N PHE A 194 26.14 -19.71 -6.54
CA PHE A 194 25.60 -18.41 -6.17
C PHE A 194 24.28 -18.11 -6.89
N LEU A 195 24.19 -18.44 -8.19
CA LEU A 195 22.95 -18.31 -8.97
C LEU A 195 21.85 -19.24 -8.45
N GLN A 196 22.19 -20.47 -8.06
CA GLN A 196 21.24 -21.39 -7.41
C GLN A 196 20.76 -20.83 -6.06
N ALA A 197 21.65 -20.27 -5.25
CA ALA A 197 21.30 -19.67 -3.96
C ALA A 197 20.39 -18.45 -4.11
N LEU A 198 20.67 -17.58 -5.10
CA LEU A 198 19.80 -16.45 -5.44
C LEU A 198 18.44 -16.91 -5.94
N THR A 199 18.40 -17.94 -6.79
CA THR A 199 17.15 -18.52 -7.32
C THR A 199 16.28 -19.07 -6.19
N ALA A 200 16.86 -19.87 -5.30
CA ALA A 200 16.17 -20.44 -4.16
C ALA A 200 15.61 -19.33 -3.25
N LYS A 201 16.38 -18.25 -3.03
CA LYS A 201 15.93 -17.11 -2.24
C LYS A 201 14.78 -16.35 -2.89
N ILE A 202 14.84 -16.09 -4.20
CA ILE A 202 13.75 -15.44 -4.95
C ILE A 202 12.49 -16.31 -4.86
N ALA A 203 12.63 -17.62 -5.10
CA ALA A 203 11.54 -18.57 -5.04
C ALA A 203 10.89 -18.65 -3.64
N ALA A 204 11.70 -18.71 -2.58
CA ALA A 204 11.21 -18.68 -1.20
C ALA A 204 10.42 -17.40 -0.90
N ARG A 205 10.93 -16.23 -1.32
CA ARG A 205 10.25 -14.94 -1.13
C ARG A 205 8.92 -14.88 -1.89
N GLU A 206 8.88 -15.37 -3.12
CA GLU A 206 7.65 -15.38 -3.92
C GLU A 206 6.63 -16.39 -3.38
N LYS A 207 7.08 -17.55 -2.89
CA LYS A 207 6.24 -18.50 -2.17
C LYS A 207 5.61 -17.87 -0.93
N SER A 208 6.40 -17.19 -0.09
CA SER A 208 5.88 -16.49 1.09
C SER A 208 4.83 -15.45 0.70
N ARG A 209 5.06 -14.71 -0.40
CA ARG A 209 4.07 -13.76 -0.94
C ARG A 209 2.77 -14.47 -1.34
N LEU A 210 2.84 -15.58 -2.08
CA LEU A 210 1.65 -16.33 -2.51
C LEU A 210 0.93 -16.99 -1.32
N ALA A 211 1.66 -17.44 -0.29
CA ALA A 211 1.08 -17.99 0.93
C ALA A 211 0.26 -16.96 1.69
N GLU A 212 0.74 -15.70 1.80
CA GLU A 212 -0.05 -14.61 2.39
C GLU A 212 -1.30 -14.31 1.54
N VAL A 213 -1.19 -14.29 0.21
CA VAL A 213 -2.35 -14.12 -0.68
C VAL A 213 -3.36 -15.25 -0.49
N LEU A 214 -2.91 -16.51 -0.40
CA LEU A 214 -3.78 -17.67 -0.16
C LEU A 214 -4.50 -17.55 1.18
N LYS A 215 -3.77 -17.23 2.25
CA LYS A 215 -4.32 -17.05 3.59
C LYS A 215 -5.39 -15.95 3.64
N GLU A 216 -5.15 -14.84 2.93
CA GLU A 216 -6.16 -13.79 2.79
C GLU A 216 -7.38 -14.27 2.00
N ARG A 217 -7.19 -14.97 0.89
CA ARG A 217 -8.30 -15.55 0.10
C ARG A 217 -9.13 -16.54 0.91
N GLU A 218 -8.49 -17.46 1.63
CA GLU A 218 -9.17 -18.45 2.49
C GLU A 218 -9.98 -17.77 3.60
N LYS A 219 -9.43 -16.71 4.21
CA LYS A 219 -10.16 -15.90 5.19
C LYS A 219 -11.42 -15.30 4.58
N TRP A 220 -11.34 -14.72 3.38
CA TRP A 220 -12.50 -14.11 2.72
C TRP A 220 -13.49 -15.12 2.16
N ALA A 221 -13.01 -16.27 1.68
CA ALA A 221 -13.86 -17.37 1.24
C ALA A 221 -14.72 -17.91 2.39
N ALA A 222 -14.14 -18.07 3.59
CA ALA A 222 -14.86 -18.52 4.78
C ALA A 222 -15.96 -17.55 5.22
N VAL A 223 -15.70 -16.23 5.17
CA VAL A 223 -16.67 -15.21 5.59
C VAL A 223 -17.77 -15.00 4.55
N CYS A 224 -17.43 -15.05 3.25
CA CYS A 224 -18.28 -14.49 2.20
C CYS A 224 -18.63 -15.47 1.08
N HIS A 225 -18.59 -16.80 1.30
CA HIS A 225 -18.82 -17.80 0.24
C HIS A 225 -20.09 -17.56 -0.60
N ARG A 226 -21.17 -17.03 0.00
CA ARG A 226 -22.45 -16.71 -0.70
C ARG A 226 -22.44 -15.40 -1.49
N HIS A 227 -21.43 -14.56 -1.27
CA HIS A 227 -21.30 -13.21 -1.83
C HIS A 227 -19.93 -12.98 -2.48
N ALA A 228 -19.25 -14.06 -2.85
CA ALA A 228 -17.97 -14.03 -3.57
C ALA A 228 -18.09 -13.27 -4.91
N ASP A 229 -19.23 -13.40 -5.58
CA ASP A 229 -19.59 -12.64 -6.78
C ASP A 229 -19.55 -11.13 -6.56
N VAL A 230 -20.10 -10.66 -5.43
CA VAL A 230 -20.11 -9.23 -5.06
C VAL A 230 -18.69 -8.71 -4.84
N LEU A 231 -17.87 -9.48 -4.14
CA LEU A 231 -16.48 -9.11 -3.87
C LEU A 231 -15.65 -9.11 -5.17
N ALA A 232 -15.86 -10.08 -6.06
CA ALA A 232 -15.23 -10.14 -7.39
C ALA A 232 -15.57 -8.90 -8.20
N TYR A 233 -16.86 -8.54 -8.24
CA TYR A 233 -17.34 -7.35 -8.93
C TYR A 233 -16.65 -6.08 -8.45
N LEU A 234 -16.58 -5.89 -7.13
CA LEU A 234 -16.00 -4.70 -6.52
C LEU A 234 -14.47 -4.64 -6.69
N ALA A 235 -13.81 -5.79 -6.59
CA ALA A 235 -12.39 -5.95 -6.83
C ALA A 235 -12.02 -5.58 -8.26
N GLU A 236 -12.81 -6.00 -9.25
CA GLU A 236 -12.57 -5.69 -10.65
C GLU A 236 -12.91 -4.24 -10.97
N LYS A 237 -14.14 -3.82 -10.64
CA LYS A 237 -14.65 -2.48 -10.95
C LYS A 237 -13.86 -1.39 -10.23
N GLY A 238 -13.36 -1.67 -9.03
CA GLY A 238 -12.63 -0.73 -8.21
C GLY A 238 -13.43 0.50 -7.77
N ALA A 239 -14.76 0.47 -7.90
CA ALA A 239 -15.62 1.60 -7.55
C ALA A 239 -17.01 1.16 -7.09
N LEU A 240 -17.56 1.88 -6.12
CA LEU A 240 -18.90 1.70 -5.56
C LEU A 240 -19.45 3.06 -5.15
N GLU A 241 -20.75 3.27 -5.35
CA GLU A 241 -21.48 4.38 -4.76
C GLU A 241 -22.82 3.86 -4.22
N LEU A 242 -23.10 4.15 -2.95
CA LEU A 242 -24.20 3.61 -2.16
C LEU A 242 -24.61 4.63 -1.10
N ASP A 243 -25.89 5.03 -1.07
CA ASP A 243 -26.43 6.00 -0.11
C ASP A 243 -25.55 7.25 0.06
N ASP A 244 -25.20 7.87 -1.08
CA ASP A 244 -24.38 9.08 -1.14
C ASP A 244 -22.94 8.89 -0.63
N PHE A 245 -22.49 7.67 -0.31
CA PHE A 245 -21.10 7.32 -0.01
C PHE A 245 -20.50 6.55 -1.19
N GLY A 246 -19.25 6.79 -1.52
CA GLY A 246 -18.59 6.01 -2.56
C GLY A 246 -17.08 5.97 -2.48
N PHE A 247 -16.49 5.15 -3.32
CA PHE A 247 -15.05 5.13 -3.54
C PHE A 247 -14.72 4.82 -5.00
N HIS A 248 -13.52 5.18 -5.40
CA HIS A 248 -12.95 4.87 -6.70
C HIS A 248 -11.45 4.57 -6.57
N ARG A 249 -10.98 3.49 -7.19
CA ARG A 249 -9.57 3.10 -7.22
C ARG A 249 -8.79 4.03 -8.17
N LEU A 250 -7.73 4.65 -7.68
CA LEU A 250 -6.84 5.48 -8.50
C LEU A 250 -5.69 4.63 -9.07
N ARG A 251 -5.10 3.78 -8.22
CA ARG A 251 -3.99 2.87 -8.52
C ARG A 251 -4.14 1.61 -7.65
N PRO A 252 -3.38 0.52 -7.89
CA PRO A 252 -3.36 -0.61 -6.97
C PRO A 252 -3.09 -0.13 -5.52
N ASN A 253 -3.96 -0.52 -4.58
CA ASN A 253 -3.89 -0.11 -3.17
C ASN A 253 -4.00 1.42 -2.90
N GLU A 254 -4.56 2.18 -3.85
CA GLU A 254 -4.84 3.62 -3.71
C GLU A 254 -6.27 3.93 -4.11
N TYR A 255 -7.00 4.55 -3.20
CA TYR A 255 -8.43 4.83 -3.32
C TYR A 255 -8.72 6.29 -3.02
N ARG A 256 -9.70 6.81 -3.72
CA ARG A 256 -10.43 8.02 -3.36
C ARG A 256 -11.73 7.59 -2.71
N ILE A 257 -11.97 8.00 -1.46
CA ILE A 257 -13.20 7.70 -0.72
C ILE A 257 -13.94 9.02 -0.58
N TYR A 258 -15.25 9.04 -0.81
CA TYR A 258 -16.03 10.27 -0.81
C TYR A 258 -17.44 10.10 -0.25
N LYS A 259 -18.02 11.22 0.15
CA LYS A 259 -19.43 11.37 0.51
C LYS A 259 -20.01 12.56 -0.24
N ARG A 260 -21.19 12.40 -0.83
CA ARG A 260 -21.99 13.50 -1.35
C ARG A 260 -22.61 14.30 -0.22
N THR A 261 -22.61 15.61 -0.39
CA THR A 261 -23.29 16.51 0.54
C THR A 261 -24.80 16.53 0.32
N GLY A 262 -25.24 16.31 -0.92
CA GLY A 262 -26.56 16.76 -1.35
C GLY A 262 -26.59 18.28 -1.48
N VAL A 263 -27.73 18.79 -1.96
CA VAL A 263 -28.00 20.23 -2.01
C VAL A 263 -28.28 20.72 -0.59
N TYR A 264 -27.66 21.84 -0.20
CA TYR A 264 -27.87 22.43 1.12
C TYR A 264 -27.87 23.95 1.02
N ALA A 265 -28.38 24.61 2.05
CA ALA A 265 -28.37 26.06 2.13
C ALA A 265 -27.55 26.57 3.31
N LEU A 266 -26.92 27.74 3.12
CA LEU A 266 -26.32 28.53 4.18
C LEU A 266 -26.93 29.93 4.19
N ARG A 267 -27.00 30.54 5.37
CA ARG A 267 -27.33 31.97 5.51
C ARG A 267 -26.07 32.79 5.74
N ASP A 268 -26.01 33.98 5.17
CA ASP A 268 -24.98 34.97 5.47
C ASP A 268 -25.29 35.77 6.74
N TYR A 269 -24.44 36.76 7.03
CA TYR A 269 -24.60 37.68 8.14
C TYR A 269 -25.88 38.51 8.11
N TYR A 270 -26.43 38.77 6.93
CA TYR A 270 -27.67 39.50 6.74
C TYR A 270 -28.89 38.57 6.69
N GLY A 271 -28.71 37.27 6.97
CA GLY A 271 -29.76 36.26 6.90
C GLY A 271 -30.15 35.87 5.48
N ARG A 272 -29.40 36.30 4.45
CA ARG A 272 -29.71 35.97 3.05
C ARG A 272 -29.32 34.52 2.77
N PRO A 273 -30.20 33.73 2.13
CA PRO A 273 -29.90 32.33 1.82
C PRO A 273 -29.09 32.17 0.54
N TYR A 274 -28.20 31.18 0.55
CA TYR A 274 -27.43 30.71 -0.59
C TYR A 274 -27.64 29.20 -0.71
N ILE A 275 -28.08 28.73 -1.87
CA ILE A 275 -28.28 27.30 -2.13
C ILE A 275 -27.05 26.76 -2.84
N PHE A 276 -26.31 25.93 -2.12
CA PHE A 276 -25.10 25.29 -2.60
C PHE A 276 -25.45 23.98 -3.32
N PRO A 277 -24.91 23.75 -4.54
CA PRO A 277 -25.16 22.52 -5.26
C PRO A 277 -24.52 21.31 -4.56
N ASP A 278 -24.96 20.11 -4.91
CA ASP A 278 -24.34 18.88 -4.43
C ASP A 278 -22.86 18.80 -4.85
N CYS A 279 -22.01 18.33 -3.96
CA CYS A 279 -20.60 18.07 -4.22
C CYS A 279 -20.12 16.82 -3.49
N ARG A 280 -18.98 16.26 -3.93
CA ARG A 280 -18.32 15.14 -3.28
C ARG A 280 -17.15 15.66 -2.45
N VAL A 281 -17.26 15.48 -1.13
CA VAL A 281 -16.14 15.63 -0.20
C VAL A 281 -15.39 14.31 -0.18
N ALA A 282 -14.10 14.35 -0.44
CA ALA A 282 -13.26 13.18 -0.63
C ALA A 282 -11.98 13.21 0.18
N VAL A 283 -11.40 12.03 0.41
CA VAL A 283 -10.07 11.81 0.94
C VAL A 283 -9.33 10.79 0.08
N ASN A 284 -8.01 10.94 -0.04
CA ASN A 284 -7.16 9.95 -0.70
C ASN A 284 -6.53 9.03 0.34
N THR A 285 -6.45 7.74 0.05
CA THR A 285 -5.81 6.77 0.95
C THR A 285 -4.29 6.71 0.83
N CYS A 286 -3.69 7.57 0.00
CA CYS A 286 -2.26 7.78 -0.10
C CYS A 286 -1.90 9.15 0.50
N GLY A 287 -0.90 9.17 1.38
CA GLY A 287 -0.47 10.38 2.09
C GLY A 287 -1.41 10.78 3.23
N ARG A 288 -1.45 12.08 3.52
CA ARG A 288 -2.27 12.67 4.58
C ARG A 288 -3.76 12.60 4.22
N LEU A 289 -4.61 12.22 5.18
CA LEU A 289 -6.07 12.17 4.99
C LEU A 289 -6.68 13.58 5.09
N MET A 290 -6.31 14.47 4.16
CA MET A 290 -6.87 15.82 4.08
C MET A 290 -8.14 15.80 3.22
N PRO A 291 -9.29 16.27 3.71
CA PRO A 291 -10.51 16.32 2.92
C PRO A 291 -10.45 17.44 1.88
N TYR A 292 -10.99 17.13 0.71
CA TYR A 292 -11.04 18.05 -0.43
C TYR A 292 -12.35 17.87 -1.21
N VAL A 293 -12.72 18.86 -2.00
CA VAL A 293 -13.87 18.78 -2.91
C VAL A 293 -13.40 18.30 -4.29
N ILE A 294 -14.02 17.25 -4.82
CA ILE A 294 -13.66 16.70 -6.14
C ILE A 294 -14.02 17.68 -7.25
N GLU A 295 -15.26 18.16 -7.23
CA GLU A 295 -15.82 19.04 -8.25
C GLU A 295 -15.16 20.41 -8.25
N ARG A 296 -15.31 21.10 -9.38
CA ARG A 296 -15.12 22.54 -9.43
C ARG A 296 -16.25 23.20 -8.64
N TYR A 297 -15.95 23.67 -7.44
CA TYR A 297 -16.95 24.12 -6.47
C TYR A 297 -16.61 25.50 -5.89
N LYS A 298 -17.64 26.26 -5.52
CA LYS A 298 -17.51 27.56 -4.84
C LYS A 298 -18.00 27.40 -3.42
N HIS A 299 -17.18 27.78 -2.45
CA HIS A 299 -17.57 27.78 -1.04
C HIS A 299 -16.69 28.77 -0.26
N PRO A 300 -17.20 29.40 0.81
CA PRO A 300 -16.41 30.28 1.67
C PRO A 300 -15.12 29.62 2.21
N LEU A 301 -15.16 28.31 2.44
CA LEU A 301 -14.02 27.54 3.00
C LEU A 301 -13.13 26.90 1.93
N LEU A 302 -13.21 27.38 0.69
CA LEU A 302 -12.40 26.95 -0.42
C LEU A 302 -11.56 28.13 -0.94
N HIS A 303 -10.35 27.83 -1.41
CA HIS A 303 -9.42 28.88 -1.82
C HIS A 303 -9.70 29.46 -3.21
N ARG A 304 -10.30 28.67 -4.12
CA ARG A 304 -10.51 29.07 -5.52
C ARG A 304 -11.82 28.47 -6.04
N HIS A 305 -12.12 28.65 -7.33
CA HIS A 305 -13.17 27.91 -8.03
C HIS A 305 -12.56 26.91 -9.04
N SER A 306 -12.06 25.78 -8.54
CA SER A 306 -11.35 24.72 -9.29
C SER A 306 -11.64 23.35 -8.67
N SER A 307 -11.39 22.28 -9.42
CA SER A 307 -11.51 20.90 -8.91
C SER A 307 -10.37 20.54 -7.94
N GLY A 308 -10.63 19.58 -7.05
CA GLY A 308 -9.60 18.98 -6.20
C GLY A 308 -9.09 19.87 -5.06
N GLN A 309 -9.92 20.77 -4.54
CA GLN A 309 -9.49 21.74 -3.55
C GLN A 309 -9.59 21.24 -2.12
N GLU A 310 -8.50 21.35 -1.38
CA GLU A 310 -8.49 21.10 0.06
C GLU A 310 -9.46 22.06 0.77
N ILE A 311 -10.27 21.50 1.67
CA ILE A 311 -11.22 22.27 2.46
C ILE A 311 -10.44 22.94 3.60
N CYS A 312 -10.68 24.23 3.80
CA CYS A 312 -10.07 24.96 4.90
C CYS A 312 -10.67 24.48 6.24
N LEU A 313 -9.91 23.68 6.98
CA LEU A 313 -10.33 23.13 8.27
C LEU A 313 -9.89 24.00 9.45
N SER A 314 -10.50 23.75 10.62
CA SER A 314 -10.09 24.42 11.85
C SER A 314 -8.67 24.04 12.28
N LYS A 315 -7.98 24.95 12.97
CA LYS A 315 -6.61 24.71 13.47
C LYS A 315 -6.47 23.52 14.42
N ASN A 316 -7.56 23.11 15.05
CA ASN A 316 -7.57 21.99 16.00
C ASN A 316 -7.70 20.63 15.30
N PHE A 317 -8.01 20.62 14.01
CA PHE A 317 -8.05 19.39 13.24
C PHE A 317 -6.63 18.84 13.06
N LYS A 318 -6.39 17.65 13.60
CA LYS A 318 -5.15 16.90 13.39
C LYS A 318 -5.36 15.95 12.23
N THR A 319 -4.75 16.25 11.09
CA THR A 319 -4.84 15.39 9.91
C THR A 319 -4.22 14.02 10.19
N PRO A 320 -4.96 12.92 10.03
CA PRO A 320 -4.38 11.59 10.13
C PRO A 320 -3.31 11.37 9.05
N LEU A 321 -2.14 10.88 9.47
CA LEU A 321 -0.98 10.66 8.58
C LEU A 321 -0.98 9.27 7.93
N SER A 322 -1.71 8.32 8.51
CA SER A 322 -1.81 6.94 8.04
C SER A 322 -3.26 6.55 7.75
N PHE A 323 -3.43 5.64 6.80
CA PHE A 323 -4.74 5.10 6.46
C PHE A 323 -5.27 4.22 7.59
N SER A 324 -6.47 4.57 8.09
CA SER A 324 -7.26 3.77 9.02
C SER A 324 -8.74 4.12 8.83
N ALA A 325 -9.65 3.22 9.23
CA ALA A 325 -11.09 3.50 9.15
C ALA A 325 -11.47 4.76 9.95
N ALA A 326 -11.00 4.84 11.20
CA ALA A 326 -11.25 6.00 12.06
C ALA A 326 -10.71 7.30 11.45
N GLY A 327 -9.50 7.27 10.88
CA GLY A 327 -8.92 8.44 10.23
C GLY A 327 -9.71 8.89 8.99
N VAL A 328 -10.18 7.95 8.17
CA VAL A 328 -11.01 8.25 6.99
C VAL A 328 -12.35 8.85 7.42
N ILE A 329 -13.03 8.25 8.40
CA ILE A 329 -14.30 8.73 8.93
C ILE A 329 -14.12 10.15 9.48
N GLN A 330 -13.14 10.35 10.35
CA GLN A 330 -12.83 11.65 10.96
C GLN A 330 -12.57 12.73 9.90
N ALA A 331 -11.80 12.40 8.86
CA ALA A 331 -11.46 13.36 7.81
C ALA A 331 -12.67 13.73 6.94
N LEU A 332 -13.48 12.74 6.53
CA LEU A 332 -14.70 12.99 5.77
C LEU A 332 -15.71 13.81 6.59
N GLU A 333 -15.93 13.45 7.85
CA GLU A 333 -16.80 14.22 8.75
C GLU A 333 -16.30 15.64 8.94
N ALA A 334 -14.99 15.84 9.16
CA ALA A 334 -14.42 17.17 9.30
C ALA A 334 -14.62 18.02 8.04
N GLY A 335 -14.45 17.44 6.85
CA GLY A 335 -14.70 18.11 5.58
C GLY A 335 -16.17 18.50 5.39
N ILE A 336 -17.09 17.55 5.61
CA ILE A 336 -18.54 17.79 5.48
C ILE A 336 -19.01 18.82 6.51
N ASN A 337 -18.60 18.68 7.77
CA ASN A 337 -18.98 19.60 8.84
C ASN A 337 -18.39 20.99 8.62
N ALA A 338 -17.19 21.10 8.04
CA ALA A 338 -16.66 22.39 7.62
C ALA A 338 -17.60 23.03 6.58
N LEU A 339 -17.99 22.31 5.53
CA LEU A 339 -18.91 22.87 4.51
C LEU A 339 -20.27 23.27 5.08
N TYR A 340 -20.86 22.46 5.97
CA TYR A 340 -22.19 22.73 6.54
C TYR A 340 -22.21 23.78 7.65
N TYR A 341 -21.22 23.76 8.52
CA TYR A 341 -21.27 24.48 9.80
C TYR A 341 -20.06 25.37 10.05
N GLY A 342 -19.04 25.33 9.18
CA GLY A 342 -17.83 26.14 9.34
C GLY A 342 -18.05 27.62 9.03
N TYR A 343 -19.09 27.97 8.27
CA TYR A 343 -19.50 29.36 8.05
C TYR A 343 -20.51 29.81 9.11
N ASN A 344 -20.13 30.79 9.92
CA ASN A 344 -20.97 31.34 10.98
C ASN A 344 -21.64 32.66 10.55
N PRO A 345 -22.98 32.69 10.43
CA PRO A 345 -23.71 33.88 10.03
C PRO A 345 -23.69 34.98 11.10
N ARG A 346 -23.28 34.74 12.35
CA ARG A 346 -23.21 35.79 13.38
C ARG A 346 -21.99 36.71 13.23
N ARG A 347 -21.05 36.42 12.33
CA ARG A 347 -19.86 37.25 12.07
C ARG A 347 -19.89 37.83 10.67
N ARG A 348 -19.54 39.12 10.55
CA ARG A 348 -19.49 39.84 9.26
C ARG A 348 -18.59 39.16 8.21
N ASN A 349 -17.53 38.48 8.65
CA ASN A 349 -16.62 37.73 7.78
C ASN A 349 -16.89 36.21 7.78
N GLY A 350 -17.88 35.69 8.51
CA GLY A 350 -18.29 34.28 8.42
C GLY A 350 -17.34 33.21 8.98
N TYR A 351 -16.07 33.51 9.26
CA TYR A 351 -15.04 32.47 9.48
C TYR A 351 -14.68 32.22 10.96
N HIS A 352 -15.49 31.50 11.74
CA HIS A 352 -15.07 31.12 13.10
C HIS A 352 -13.85 30.17 13.14
N SER A 353 -13.65 29.34 12.11
CA SER A 353 -12.60 28.30 12.08
C SER A 353 -11.27 28.76 11.45
N LEU A 354 -11.27 29.88 10.71
CA LEU A 354 -10.11 30.33 9.91
C LEU A 354 -9.49 31.66 10.38
N ASP A 355 -10.01 32.30 11.43
CA ASP A 355 -9.63 33.65 11.90
C ASP A 355 -8.13 33.87 12.24
N ARG A 356 -7.27 32.86 12.11
CA ARG A 356 -5.81 33.00 12.27
C ARG A 356 -4.99 32.48 11.07
N VAL A 357 -5.61 32.23 9.92
CA VAL A 357 -4.91 31.93 8.65
C VAL A 357 -5.27 33.04 7.66
N GLN A 358 -4.25 33.77 7.24
CA GLN A 358 -4.25 35.05 6.53
C GLN A 358 -5.32 35.24 5.43
N GLN A 359 -5.71 36.52 5.29
CA GLN A 359 -6.33 37.19 4.14
C GLN A 359 -6.12 36.43 2.81
N MET A 360 -7.08 35.60 2.43
CA MET A 360 -7.11 34.95 1.12
C MET A 360 -8.27 35.47 0.30
N ARG A 361 -8.05 35.60 -1.02
CA ARG A 361 -9.06 36.03 -2.00
C ARG A 361 -10.35 35.26 -1.76
N VAL A 362 -11.41 35.98 -1.41
CA VAL A 362 -12.73 35.41 -1.18
C VAL A 362 -13.23 34.89 -2.53
N VAL A 363 -13.53 33.59 -2.60
CA VAL A 363 -14.27 33.03 -3.74
C VAL A 363 -15.65 33.67 -3.71
N ASP A 364 -16.02 34.38 -4.77
CA ASP A 364 -17.37 34.92 -4.94
C ASP A 364 -18.36 33.79 -5.24
N PHE A 365 -19.45 33.75 -4.47
CA PHE A 365 -20.54 32.79 -4.56
C PHE A 365 -21.92 33.47 -4.57
N ASP A 366 -21.99 34.77 -4.89
CA ASP A 366 -23.26 35.51 -4.98
C ASP A 366 -24.21 34.94 -6.04
N ASP A 367 -23.68 34.18 -7.01
CA ASP A 367 -24.46 33.43 -7.99
C ASP A 367 -25.33 32.31 -7.38
N TYR A 368 -25.05 31.90 -6.14
CA TYR A 368 -25.86 30.92 -5.40
C TYR A 368 -26.94 31.57 -4.53
N ARG A 369 -26.98 32.90 -4.47
CA ARG A 369 -27.95 33.62 -3.66
C ARG A 369 -29.36 33.45 -4.21
N VAL A 370 -30.30 33.18 -3.32
CA VAL A 370 -31.73 33.07 -3.66
C VAL A 370 -32.57 34.03 -2.82
N SER A 371 -33.86 34.14 -3.17
CA SER A 371 -34.82 34.89 -2.35
C SER A 371 -35.01 34.21 -0.99
N SER A 372 -35.31 34.98 0.06
CA SER A 372 -35.69 34.44 1.37
C SER A 372 -36.92 33.54 1.30
N ASP A 373 -37.79 33.79 0.32
CA ASP A 373 -39.02 33.04 0.06
C ASP A 373 -38.83 31.94 -1.02
N ASP A 374 -37.58 31.51 -1.30
CA ASP A 374 -37.33 30.43 -2.26
C ASP A 374 -38.12 29.17 -1.82
N PRO A 375 -38.98 28.62 -2.70
CA PRO A 375 -39.90 27.56 -2.34
C PRO A 375 -39.19 26.31 -1.82
N ARG A 376 -37.94 26.05 -2.24
CA ARG A 376 -37.15 24.89 -1.78
C ARG A 376 -36.71 25.01 -0.33
N ILE A 377 -36.51 26.24 0.16
CA ILE A 377 -36.15 26.50 1.56
C ILE A 377 -37.40 26.49 2.42
N VAL A 378 -38.48 27.14 1.96
CA VAL A 378 -39.76 27.23 2.69
C VAL A 378 -40.43 25.87 2.83
N SER A 379 -40.37 25.03 1.79
CA SER A 379 -40.91 23.67 1.82
C SER A 379 -40.10 22.70 2.69
N GLY A 380 -38.88 23.08 3.08
CA GLY A 380 -37.92 22.21 3.75
C GLY A 380 -37.24 21.19 2.84
N GLU A 381 -37.40 21.29 1.51
CA GLU A 381 -36.69 20.45 0.53
C GLU A 381 -35.16 20.64 0.63
N VAL A 382 -34.70 21.87 0.86
CA VAL A 382 -33.30 22.21 1.08
C VAL A 382 -33.10 22.69 2.52
N GLU A 383 -32.36 21.90 3.30
CA GLU A 383 -32.05 22.21 4.68
C GLU A 383 -31.02 23.34 4.79
N VAL A 384 -31.32 24.34 5.62
CA VAL A 384 -30.36 25.38 6.00
C VAL A 384 -29.49 24.86 7.14
N LYS A 385 -28.20 24.64 6.87
CA LYS A 385 -27.31 23.94 7.82
C LYS A 385 -26.79 24.82 8.94
N ASN A 386 -26.44 26.08 8.67
CA ASN A 386 -25.75 26.92 9.63
C ASN A 386 -26.68 27.72 10.57
N ILE A 387 -27.80 27.13 10.99
CA ILE A 387 -28.68 27.72 12.00
C ILE A 387 -28.10 27.43 13.38
N PHE A 388 -27.53 28.45 14.00
CA PHE A 388 -27.10 28.40 15.40
C PHE A 388 -28.24 28.93 16.26
N TYR A 389 -28.84 28.07 17.09
CA TYR A 389 -29.78 28.46 18.14
C TYR A 389 -29.02 29.11 19.30
#